data_AF-A0A4Q6CJH7-F1
#
_entry.id   AF-A0A4Q6CJH7-F1
#
_cell.length_a   1.000
_cell.length_b   1.000
_cell.length_c   1.000
_cell.angle_alpha   90.00
_cell.angle_beta   90.00
_cell.angle_gamma   90.00
#
_symmetry.space_group_name_H-M   'P 1'
#
loop_
_entity.id
_entity.type
_entity.pdbx_description
1 polymer ?
#
loop_
_entity_poly.entity_id
_entity_poly.type
_entity_poly.pdbx_seq_one_letter_code
_entity_poly.pdbx_strand_id
1 'polypeptide(L)'
;MSYMKRIGVFVASVAFTVLSFQASAQTNNLTFTTFNIAWYGLGGSMKNTPADEYRNKAIKSFIAKELAKTDVFSFQEIVDVAGLKKNLLPAGWDCESYDHESEKHQHVVL
;
A
#
# COMPACT_ATOMS: atom_id res chain seq x y z
N MET A 1 84.11 27.78 6.98
CA MET A 1 82.65 27.81 7.23
C MET A 1 81.94 27.49 5.93
N SER A 2 81.46 26.26 5.77
CA SER A 2 80.64 25.87 4.61
C SER A 2 79.46 25.05 5.12
N TYR A 3 78.25 25.51 4.78
CA TYR A 3 76.97 25.07 5.33
C TYR A 3 76.57 23.70 4.78
N MET A 4 76.41 22.71 5.65
CA MET A 4 75.76 21.42 5.34
C MET A 4 74.24 21.65 5.13
N LYS A 5 73.75 21.40 3.92
CA LYS A 5 72.32 21.31 3.60
C LYS A 5 71.76 19.97 4.09
N ARG A 6 70.88 20.02 5.10
CA ARG A 6 70.11 18.86 5.57
C ARG A 6 68.99 18.56 4.58
N ILE A 7 68.98 17.37 4.00
CA ILE A 7 67.88 16.84 3.18
C ILE A 7 66.82 16.31 4.15
N GLY A 8 65.73 17.06 4.31
CA GLY A 8 64.56 16.63 5.07
C GLY A 8 63.72 15.68 4.23
N VAL A 9 63.71 14.40 4.59
CA VAL A 9 62.79 13.41 4.02
C VAL A 9 61.43 13.60 4.69
N PHE A 10 60.50 14.23 3.98
CA PHE A 10 59.10 14.30 4.40
C PHE A 10 58.41 12.98 4.03
N VAL A 11 58.16 12.13 5.03
CA VAL A 11 57.32 10.93 4.87
C VAL A 11 55.86 11.37 4.93
N ALA A 12 55.25 11.62 3.78
CA ALA A 12 53.82 11.84 3.68
C ALA A 12 53.10 10.50 3.88
N SER A 13 52.56 10.30 5.08
CA SER A 13 51.72 9.13 5.38
C SER A 13 50.37 9.31 4.69
N VAL A 14 50.13 8.53 3.63
CA VAL A 14 48.84 8.49 2.94
C VAL A 14 47.89 7.63 3.77
N ALA A 15 46.94 8.28 4.47
CA ALA A 15 45.88 7.59 5.17
C ALA A 15 44.89 7.00 4.15
N PHE A 16 44.92 5.68 3.97
CA PHE A 16 43.97 4.98 3.11
C PHE A 16 42.69 4.71 3.91
N THR A 17 41.69 5.57 3.79
CA THR A 17 40.40 5.37 4.43
C THR A 17 39.61 4.33 3.64
N VAL A 18 39.45 3.13 4.20
CA VAL A 18 38.57 2.11 3.62
C VAL A 18 37.13 2.55 3.87
N LEU A 19 36.46 3.05 2.83
CA LEU A 19 35.02 3.30 2.86
C LEU A 19 34.30 1.96 2.77
N SER A 20 33.82 1.47 3.92
CA SER A 20 32.93 0.31 3.98
C SER A 20 31.59 0.68 3.32
N PHE A 21 31.32 0.16 2.13
CA PHE A 21 29.99 0.21 1.53
C PHE A 21 29.06 -0.71 2.33
N GLN A 22 28.28 -0.13 3.25
CA GLN A 22 27.12 -0.82 3.79
C GLN A 22 26.01 -0.77 2.75
N ALA A 23 25.81 -1.88 2.03
CA ALA A 23 24.60 -2.09 1.28
C ALA A 23 23.43 -2.19 2.27
N SER A 24 22.69 -1.09 2.43
CA SER A 24 21.43 -1.12 3.16
C SER A 24 20.45 -1.99 2.36
N ALA A 25 20.13 -3.18 2.86
CA ALA A 25 19.03 -3.96 2.31
C ALA A 25 17.75 -3.12 2.44
N GLN A 26 17.21 -2.67 1.31
CA GLN A 26 15.95 -1.96 1.30
C GLN A 26 14.84 -2.98 1.55
N THR A 27 14.31 -3.01 2.78
CA THR A 27 13.14 -3.80 3.10
C THR A 27 11.92 -3.13 2.48
N ASN A 28 11.37 -3.74 1.43
CA ASN A 28 10.05 -3.37 0.93
C ASN A 28 9.01 -4.14 1.74
N ASN A 29 8.17 -3.41 2.48
CA ASN A 29 7.04 -4.00 3.19
C ASN A 29 5.82 -3.96 2.26
N LEU A 30 5.05 -5.04 2.23
CA LEU A 30 3.77 -5.12 1.54
C LEU A 30 2.69 -5.47 2.57
N THR A 31 1.64 -4.65 2.64
CA THR A 31 0.52 -4.83 3.55
C THR A 31 -0.72 -5.26 2.79
N PHE A 32 -1.28 -6.41 3.15
CA PHE A 32 -2.51 -6.94 2.58
C PHE A 32 -3.64 -6.88 3.62
N THR A 33 -4.79 -6.37 3.23
CA THR A 33 -5.99 -6.35 4.09
C THR A 33 -7.15 -7.06 3.42
N THR A 34 -7.80 -7.95 4.16
CA THR A 34 -9.05 -8.59 3.79
C THR A 34 -10.21 -8.01 4.60
N PHE A 35 -11.32 -7.65 3.95
CA PHE A 35 -12.48 -7.06 4.62
C PHE A 35 -13.80 -7.49 3.97
N ASN A 36 -14.65 -8.16 4.74
CA ASN A 36 -16.02 -8.45 4.32
C ASN A 36 -16.91 -7.23 4.59
N ILE A 37 -17.48 -6.63 3.54
CA ILE A 37 -18.30 -5.41 3.65
C ILE A 37 -19.79 -5.74 3.93
N ALA A 38 -20.14 -7.02 3.97
CA ALA A 38 -21.49 -7.57 4.17
C ALA A 38 -22.48 -7.01 3.15
N TRP A 39 -22.76 -7.76 2.08
CA TRP A 39 -23.71 -7.42 0.99
C TRP A 39 -23.65 -5.94 0.56
N TYR A 40 -22.46 -5.43 0.22
CA TYR A 40 -22.28 -4.07 -0.25
C TYR A 40 -23.05 -3.82 -1.54
N GLY A 41 -23.79 -2.74 -1.56
CA GLY A 41 -24.77 -2.45 -2.60
C GLY A 41 -26.19 -2.79 -2.18
N LEU A 42 -26.42 -3.51 -1.08
CA LEU A 42 -27.75 -3.84 -0.56
C LEU A 42 -27.98 -3.32 0.88
N GLY A 43 -27.16 -2.38 1.37
CA GLY A 43 -27.33 -1.86 2.73
C GLY A 43 -27.10 -2.89 3.84
N GLY A 44 -26.37 -3.98 3.55
CA GLY A 44 -25.96 -4.97 4.56
C GLY A 44 -26.84 -6.20 4.67
N SER A 45 -27.83 -6.37 3.79
CA SER A 45 -28.81 -7.45 3.88
C SER A 45 -29.18 -7.99 2.50
N MET A 46 -29.21 -9.33 2.37
CA MET A 46 -29.70 -10.01 1.16
C MET A 46 -31.16 -9.69 0.79
N LYS A 47 -31.95 -9.20 1.75
CA LYS A 47 -33.38 -8.91 1.58
C LYS A 47 -33.65 -7.52 0.99
N ASN A 48 -32.63 -6.68 0.94
CA ASN A 48 -32.74 -5.30 0.47
C ASN A 48 -32.47 -5.21 -1.04
N THR A 49 -32.63 -4.01 -1.57
CA THR A 49 -32.42 -3.64 -2.96
C THR A 49 -31.22 -2.68 -3.11
N PRO A 50 -30.71 -2.46 -4.33
CA PRO A 50 -29.67 -1.46 -4.60
C PRO A 50 -29.98 -0.05 -4.09
N ALA A 51 -31.26 0.35 -4.04
CA ALA A 51 -31.67 1.65 -3.56
C ALA A 51 -31.48 1.83 -2.04
N ASP A 52 -31.29 0.73 -1.29
CA ASP A 52 -31.22 0.73 0.17
C ASP A 52 -29.77 0.89 0.70
N GLU A 53 -28.76 1.06 -0.15
CA GLU A 53 -27.38 1.21 0.30
C GLU A 53 -27.11 2.60 0.91
N TYR A 54 -27.10 2.67 2.24
CA TYR A 54 -26.87 3.90 3.01
C TYR A 54 -25.45 3.99 3.62
N ARG A 55 -24.65 2.92 3.56
CA ARG A 55 -23.43 2.77 4.37
C ARG A 55 -22.18 3.38 3.72
N ASN A 56 -22.28 3.89 2.49
CA ASN A 56 -21.16 4.45 1.72
C ASN A 56 -20.24 5.38 2.54
N LYS A 57 -20.83 6.35 3.26
CA LYS A 57 -20.08 7.30 4.08
C LYS A 57 -19.33 6.64 5.23
N ALA A 58 -19.97 5.68 5.91
CA ALA A 58 -19.39 4.97 7.04
C ALA A 58 -18.25 4.05 6.59
N ILE A 59 -18.47 3.25 5.54
CA ILE A 59 -17.46 2.33 5.00
C ILE A 59 -16.26 3.11 4.48
N LYS A 60 -16.47 4.19 3.72
CA LYS A 60 -15.38 5.04 3.23
C LYS A 60 -14.55 5.62 4.37
N SER A 61 -15.21 6.07 5.44
CA SER A 61 -14.52 6.60 6.62
C SER A 61 -13.72 5.53 7.35
N PHE A 62 -14.26 4.31 7.42
CA PHE A 62 -13.55 3.16 8.00
C PHE A 62 -12.30 2.80 7.18
N ILE A 63 -12.42 2.64 5.85
CA ILE A 63 -11.29 2.35 4.96
C ILE A 63 -10.21 3.44 5.09
N ALA A 64 -10.61 4.72 5.03
CA ALA A 64 -9.67 5.82 5.14
C ALA A 64 -8.96 5.89 6.51
N LYS A 65 -9.59 5.42 7.59
CA LYS A 65 -9.02 5.48 8.94
C LYS A 65 -8.16 4.28 9.25
N GLU A 66 -8.70 3.09 9.05
CA GLU A 66 -8.08 1.84 9.52
C GLU A 66 -7.14 1.25 8.48
N LEU A 67 -7.36 1.57 7.20
CA LEU A 67 -6.74 0.85 6.10
C LEU A 67 -5.83 1.72 5.22
N ALA A 68 -5.59 2.98 5.58
CA ALA A 68 -4.82 3.94 4.78
C ALA A 68 -3.39 3.52 4.41
N LYS A 69 -2.81 2.55 5.12
CA LYS A 69 -1.45 2.03 4.89
C LYS A 69 -1.42 0.66 4.22
N THR A 70 -2.58 0.19 3.76
CA THR A 70 -2.68 -1.06 3.01
C THR A 70 -2.19 -0.80 1.58
N ASP A 71 -1.46 -1.76 1.01
CA ASP A 71 -1.01 -1.72 -0.38
C ASP A 71 -1.96 -2.50 -1.29
N VAL A 72 -2.61 -3.56 -0.77
CA VAL A 72 -3.56 -4.41 -1.50
C VAL A 72 -4.79 -4.75 -0.64
N PHE A 73 -5.98 -4.56 -1.20
CA PHE A 73 -7.26 -4.94 -0.57
C PHE A 73 -7.88 -6.19 -1.20
N SER A 74 -8.52 -6.99 -0.37
CA SER A 74 -9.51 -7.98 -0.82
C SER A 74 -10.82 -7.77 -0.09
N PHE A 75 -11.84 -7.36 -0.84
CA PHE A 75 -13.19 -7.20 -0.33
C PHE A 75 -14.05 -8.43 -0.62
N GLN A 76 -14.91 -8.80 0.33
CA GLN A 76 -15.94 -9.82 0.14
C GLN A 76 -17.34 -9.23 0.23
N GLU A 77 -18.29 -9.98 -0.36
CA GLU A 77 -19.72 -9.67 -0.40
C GLU A 77 -20.01 -8.33 -1.07
N ILE A 78 -19.34 -8.09 -2.20
CA ILE A 78 -19.64 -6.96 -3.07
C ILE A 78 -20.72 -7.40 -4.05
N VAL A 79 -21.86 -6.70 -4.04
CA VAL A 79 -22.95 -6.88 -5.01
C VAL A 79 -22.90 -5.76 -6.05
N ASP A 80 -22.62 -4.53 -5.62
CA ASP A 80 -22.46 -3.37 -6.50
C ASP A 80 -20.98 -2.97 -6.67
N VAL A 81 -20.30 -3.60 -7.64
CA VAL A 81 -18.90 -3.28 -7.97
C VAL A 81 -18.74 -1.86 -8.49
N ALA A 82 -19.70 -1.36 -9.29
CA ALA A 82 -19.63 -0.01 -9.84
C ALA A 82 -19.74 1.04 -8.73
N GLY A 83 -20.64 0.82 -7.77
CA GLY A 83 -20.76 1.63 -6.56
C GLY A 83 -19.50 1.59 -5.70
N LEU A 84 -18.87 0.43 -5.54
CA LEU A 84 -17.61 0.29 -4.79
C LEU A 84 -16.53 1.17 -5.44
N LYS A 85 -16.32 1.01 -6.75
CA LYS A 85 -15.33 1.79 -7.53
C LYS A 85 -15.56 3.29 -7.44
N LYS A 86 -16.82 3.72 -7.56
CA LYS A 86 -17.19 5.13 -7.55
C LYS A 86 -17.14 5.78 -6.16
N ASN A 87 -17.60 5.07 -5.14
CA ASN A 87 -17.91 5.68 -3.85
C ASN A 87 -16.83 5.41 -2.79
N LEU A 88 -16.23 4.22 -2.80
CA LEU A 88 -15.39 3.74 -1.70
C LEU A 88 -13.89 3.77 -2.01
N LEU A 89 -13.49 3.54 -3.25
CA LEU A 89 -12.06 3.47 -3.58
C LEU A 89 -11.38 4.84 -3.53
N PRO A 90 -10.13 4.91 -3.04
CA PRO A 90 -9.29 6.08 -3.23
C PRO A 90 -8.97 6.27 -4.71
N ALA A 91 -8.76 7.52 -5.12
CA ALA A 91 -8.32 7.80 -6.49
C ALA A 91 -6.95 7.15 -6.76
N GLY A 92 -6.78 6.59 -7.96
CA GLY A 92 -5.52 5.98 -8.39
C GLY A 92 -5.31 4.52 -7.97
N TRP A 93 -6.31 3.88 -7.35
CA TRP A 93 -6.31 2.44 -7.12
C TRP A 93 -6.92 1.71 -8.31
N ASP A 94 -6.24 0.67 -8.78
CA ASP A 94 -6.79 -0.26 -9.76
C ASP A 94 -7.70 -1.28 -9.06
N CYS A 95 -8.77 -1.68 -9.73
CA CYS A 95 -9.79 -2.55 -9.14
C CYS A 95 -10.14 -3.70 -10.07
N GLU A 96 -9.72 -4.88 -9.65
CA GLU A 96 -9.97 -6.14 -10.32
C GLU A 96 -11.15 -6.87 -9.67
N SER A 97 -12.13 -7.21 -10.49
CA SER A 97 -13.32 -7.95 -10.08
C SER A 97 -13.58 -9.06 -11.08
N TYR A 98 -14.27 -10.11 -10.67
CA TYR A 98 -14.73 -11.16 -11.57
C TYR A 98 -16.25 -11.31 -11.45
N ASP A 99 -16.88 -11.69 -12.55
CA ASP A 99 -18.29 -12.04 -12.55
C ASP A 99 -18.44 -13.44 -11.93
N HIS A 100 -19.18 -13.56 -10.83
CA HIS A 100 -19.57 -14.85 -10.26
C HIS A 100 -20.97 -15.22 -10.76
N GLU A 101 -21.22 -16.51 -11.02
CA GLU A 101 -22.55 -17.03 -11.43
C GLU A 101 -23.66 -16.78 -10.38
N SER A 102 -23.29 -16.32 -9.20
CA SER A 102 -24.19 -15.90 -8.14
C SER A 102 -24.00 -14.40 -7.97
N GLU A 103 -24.90 -13.63 -8.56
CA GLU A 103 -24.85 -12.15 -8.59
C GLU A 103 -24.74 -11.51 -7.20
N LYS A 104 -25.03 -12.27 -6.14
CA LYS A 104 -25.09 -11.74 -4.78
C LYS A 104 -23.81 -11.97 -3.95
N HIS A 105 -22.81 -12.72 -4.41
CA HIS A 105 -21.56 -12.92 -3.67
C HIS A 105 -20.34 -12.76 -4.57
N GLN A 106 -19.86 -11.53 -4.77
CA GLN A 106 -18.59 -11.30 -5.45
C GLN A 106 -17.46 -10.99 -4.46
N HIS A 107 -16.24 -11.43 -4.80
CA HIS A 107 -15.01 -10.96 -4.20
C HIS A 107 -14.36 -9.94 -5.16
N VAL A 108 -13.79 -8.88 -4.59
CA VAL A 108 -13.08 -7.83 -5.34
C VAL A 108 -11.68 -7.70 -4.78
N VAL A 109 -10.68 -7.61 -5.65
CA VAL A 109 -9.27 -7.39 -5.27
C VAL A 109 -8.84 -6.05 -5.84
N LEU A 110 -8.12 -5.27 -5.04
CA LEU A 110 -7.56 -3.97 -5.41
C LEU A 110 -6.08 -3.94 -5.08
#